data_AF-K2BVK7-F1
#
_entry.id   AF-K2BVK7-F1
#
_cell.length_a   1.000
_cell.length_b   1.000
_cell.length_c   1.000
_cell.angle_alpha   90.00
_cell.angle_beta   90.00
_cell.angle_gamma   90.00
#
_symmetry.space_group_name_H-M   'P 1'
#
loop_
_entity.id
_entity.type
_entity.pdbx_description
1 polymer ?
#
loop_
_entity_poly.entity_id
_entity_poly.type
_entity_poly.pdbx_seq_one_letter_code
_entity_poly.pdbx_strand_id
1 'polypeptide(L)'
;MDPLTPPNTTEPPKELQILPKIVVLADEFADMMVVVGKKVETLIARLAQKARAAGIHLIFATQRPSVDVITGLIKANIPTRIAFQVSSKIDSRTILDQ
;
A
#
# COMPACT_ATOMS: atom_id res chain seq x y z
N MET A 1 21.49 -5.83 19.66
CA MET A 1 20.96 -5.78 21.03
C MET A 1 19.59 -5.12 20.96
N ASP A 2 18.55 -5.77 21.47
CA ASP A 2 17.18 -5.24 21.43
C ASP A 2 17.04 -4.00 22.35
N PRO A 3 16.70 -2.81 21.81
CA PRO A 3 16.55 -1.59 22.60
C PRO A 3 15.34 -1.64 23.55
N LEU A 4 14.44 -2.61 23.42
CA LEU A 4 13.32 -2.82 24.33
C LEU A 4 13.69 -3.70 25.54
N THR A 5 14.94 -4.16 25.63
CA THR A 5 15.42 -4.92 26.80
C THR A 5 15.43 -4.02 28.04
N PRO A 6 14.70 -4.35 29.12
CA PRO A 6 14.68 -3.53 30.33
C PRO A 6 16.07 -3.50 30.99
N PRO A 7 16.51 -2.34 31.52
CA PRO A 7 17.87 -2.17 32.04
C PRO A 7 18.21 -3.04 33.26
N ASN A 8 17.22 -3.58 33.97
CA ASN A 8 17.40 -4.42 35.16
C ASN A 8 17.07 -5.91 34.91
N THR A 9 17.19 -6.40 33.67
CA THR A 9 17.02 -7.83 33.38
C THR A 9 18.31 -8.61 33.64
N THR A 10 18.17 -9.77 34.28
CA THR A 10 19.27 -10.73 34.52
C THR A 10 19.54 -11.62 33.32
N GLU A 11 18.64 -11.62 32.32
CA GLU A 11 18.79 -12.37 31.09
C GLU A 11 19.74 -11.64 30.12
N PRO A 12 20.57 -12.39 29.36
CA PRO A 12 21.42 -11.78 28.35
C PRO A 12 20.56 -11.07 27.29
N PRO A 13 21.05 -9.93 26.75
CA PRO A 13 20.30 -9.14 25.80
C PRO A 13 19.92 -9.96 24.57
N LYS A 14 18.64 -9.96 24.21
CA LYS A 14 18.17 -10.70 23.03
C LYS A 14 18.78 -10.09 21.76
N GLU A 15 19.31 -10.96 20.90
CA GLU A 15 19.77 -10.53 19.58
C GLU A 15 18.57 -10.15 18.72
N LEU A 16 18.71 -9.04 17.98
CA LEU A 16 17.68 -8.60 17.05
C LEU A 16 17.69 -9.54 15.85
N GLN A 17 16.51 -10.01 15.48
CA GLN A 17 16.32 -10.79 14.26
C GLN A 17 15.88 -9.88 13.12
N ILE A 18 16.27 -10.26 11.90
CA ILE A 18 15.82 -9.55 10.70
C ILE A 18 14.31 -9.71 10.59
N LEU A 19 13.59 -8.58 10.53
CA LEU A 19 12.15 -8.60 10.29
C LEU A 19 11.87 -9.00 8.83
N PRO A 20 10.85 -9.84 8.59
CA PRO A 20 10.45 -10.18 7.23
C PRO A 20 9.89 -8.96 6.50
N LYS A 21 9.99 -8.97 5.17
CA LYS A 21 9.25 -8.04 4.32
C LYS A 21 7.80 -8.47 4.25
N ILE A 22 6.88 -7.51 4.31
CA ILE A 22 5.44 -7.77 4.22
C ILE A 22 4.94 -7.27 2.88
N VAL A 23 4.22 -8.13 2.15
CA VAL A 23 3.53 -7.75 0.91
C VAL A 23 2.03 -7.84 1.15
N VAL A 24 1.33 -6.73 0.98
CA VAL A 24 -0.13 -6.67 1.04
C VAL A 24 -0.65 -6.68 -0.39
N LEU A 25 -1.39 -7.74 -0.74
CA LEU A 25 -2.05 -7.88 -2.03
C LEU A 25 -3.55 -7.62 -1.88
N ALA A 26 -4.12 -6.77 -2.73
CA ALA A 26 -5.57 -6.70 -2.93
C ALA A 26 -5.88 -6.80 -4.43
N ASP A 27 -6.57 -7.86 -4.82
CA ASP A 27 -6.85 -8.17 -6.23
C ASP A 27 -7.92 -7.26 -6.86
N GLU A 28 -8.91 -6.84 -6.05
CA GLU A 28 -9.95 -5.91 -6.46
C GLU A 28 -10.19 -4.87 -5.36
N PHE A 29 -9.26 -3.92 -5.21
CA PHE A 29 -9.34 -2.94 -4.13
C PHE A 29 -10.52 -1.95 -4.27
N ALA A 30 -11.14 -1.88 -5.46
CA ALA A 30 -12.29 -1.01 -5.65
C ALA A 30 -13.50 -1.45 -4.81
N ASP A 31 -13.62 -2.74 -4.46
CA ASP A 31 -14.68 -3.20 -3.56
C ASP A 31 -14.54 -2.58 -2.17
N MET A 32 -13.30 -2.44 -1.69
CA MET A 32 -13.03 -1.76 -0.42
C MET A 32 -13.39 -0.27 -0.49
N MET A 33 -13.12 0.36 -1.64
CA MET A 33 -13.44 1.77 -1.88
C MET A 33 -14.95 2.02 -1.94
N VAL A 34 -15.72 1.09 -2.52
CA VAL A 34 -17.18 1.20 -2.59
C VAL A 34 -17.83 0.93 -1.24
N VAL A 35 -17.36 -0.09 -0.52
CA VAL A 35 -17.98 -0.52 0.76
C VAL A 35 -17.62 0.42 1.90
N VAL A 36 -16.36 0.87 1.98
CA VAL A 36 -15.84 1.63 3.13
C VAL A 36 -15.58 3.11 2.78
N GLY A 37 -15.40 3.45 1.51
CA GLY A 37 -15.24 4.82 1.07
C GLY A 37 -13.91 5.46 1.49
N LYS A 38 -13.98 6.78 1.76
CA LYS A 38 -12.83 7.66 2.04
C LYS A 38 -11.92 7.18 3.19
N LYS A 39 -12.45 6.40 4.12
CA LYS A 39 -11.65 5.89 5.25
C LYS A 39 -10.59 4.90 4.77
N VAL A 40 -10.92 4.01 3.82
CA VAL A 40 -9.94 3.08 3.22
C VAL A 40 -8.92 3.84 2.40
N GLU A 41 -9.35 4.80 1.59
CA GLU A 41 -8.47 5.65 0.78
C GLU A 41 -7.39 6.34 1.64
N THR A 42 -7.81 6.93 2.76
CA THR A 42 -6.91 7.61 3.70
C THR A 42 -5.91 6.64 4.35
N LEU A 43 -6.34 5.43 4.68
CA LEU A 43 -5.48 4.39 5.25
C LEU A 43 -4.46 3.88 4.21
N ILE A 44 -4.89 3.64 2.97
CA ILE A 44 -4.02 3.25 1.87
C ILE A 44 -2.96 4.32 1.64
N ALA A 45 -3.37 5.59 1.54
CA ALA A 45 -2.46 6.71 1.33
C ALA A 45 -1.43 6.81 2.47
N ARG A 46 -1.88 6.77 3.72
CA ARG A 46 -1.01 6.85 4.89
C ARG A 46 -0.02 5.68 4.96
N LEU A 47 -0.47 4.48 4.61
CA LEU A 47 0.38 3.29 4.58
C LEU A 47 1.44 3.44 3.47
N ALA A 48 1.02 3.73 2.24
CA ALA A 48 1.90 3.89 1.08
C ALA A 48 3.01 4.95 1.33
N GLN A 49 2.70 6.04 2.03
CA GLN A 49 3.67 7.09 2.38
C GLN A 49 4.80 6.62 3.31
N LYS A 50 4.53 5.67 4.22
CA LYS A 50 5.45 5.31 5.32
C LYS A 50 6.02 3.89 5.19
N ALA A 51 5.36 3.04 4.42
CA ALA A 51 5.61 1.60 4.33
C ALA A 51 6.99 1.22 3.79
N ARG A 52 7.58 2.02 2.88
CA ARG A 52 8.85 1.70 2.19
C ARG A 52 9.99 1.39 3.16
N ALA A 53 10.25 2.28 4.12
CA ALA A 53 11.33 2.10 5.09
C ALA A 53 11.05 0.97 6.08
N ALA A 54 9.77 0.71 6.37
CA ALA A 54 9.32 -0.38 7.22
C ALA A 54 9.35 -1.76 6.52
N GLY A 55 9.66 -1.81 5.22
CA GLY A 55 9.68 -3.07 4.45
C GLY A 55 8.28 -3.63 4.18
N ILE A 56 7.26 -2.77 4.13
CA ILE A 56 5.89 -3.12 3.75
C ILE A 56 5.69 -2.65 2.30
N HIS A 57 5.18 -3.54 1.44
CA HIS A 57 4.94 -3.30 0.02
C HIS A 57 3.47 -3.54 -0.30
N LEU A 58 2.89 -2.66 -1.11
CA LEU A 58 1.47 -2.72 -1.48
C LEU A 58 1.34 -3.06 -2.95
N ILE A 59 0.49 -4.03 -3.27
CA ILE A 59 0.10 -4.37 -4.64
C ILE A 59 -1.42 -4.34 -4.67
N PHE A 60 -1.96 -3.34 -5.36
CA PHE A 60 -3.39 -3.19 -5.57
C PHE A 60 -3.71 -3.36 -7.04
N ALA A 61 -4.63 -4.28 -7.31
CA ALA A 61 -5.19 -4.52 -8.63
C ALA A 61 -6.69 -4.16 -8.61
N THR A 62 -7.20 -3.83 -9.79
CA THR A 62 -8.61 -3.59 -10.02
C THR A 62 -8.91 -3.77 -11.50
N GLN A 63 -10.11 -4.27 -11.79
CA GLN A 63 -10.67 -4.29 -13.14
C GLN A 63 -11.58 -3.06 -13.40
N ARG A 64 -11.69 -2.14 -12.44
CA ARG A 64 -12.50 -0.91 -12.52
C ARG A 64 -11.60 0.34 -12.48
N PRO A 65 -10.94 0.70 -13.60
CA PRO A 65 -10.04 1.83 -13.68
C PRO A 65 -10.79 3.18 -13.80
N SER A 66 -11.64 3.50 -12.83
CA SER A 66 -12.37 4.78 -12.76
C SER A 66 -11.67 5.80 -11.86
N VAL A 67 -11.99 7.08 -12.04
CA VAL A 67 -11.46 8.18 -11.22
C VAL A 67 -11.90 8.10 -9.75
N ASP A 68 -12.99 7.38 -9.48
CA ASP A 68 -13.51 7.16 -8.13
C ASP A 68 -12.73 6.06 -7.38
N VAL A 69 -12.10 5.15 -8.13
CA VAL A 69 -11.27 4.07 -7.59
C VAL A 69 -9.80 4.50 -7.55
N ILE A 70 -9.28 4.97 -8.68
CA ILE A 70 -7.90 5.43 -8.85
C ILE A 70 -7.87 6.95 -8.67
N THR A 71 -8.20 7.38 -7.44
CA THR A 71 -8.31 8.79 -7.10
C THR A 71 -6.96 9.50 -7.20
N GLY A 72 -6.98 10.84 -7.19
CA GLY A 72 -5.76 11.64 -7.12
C GLY A 72 -4.91 11.33 -5.87
N LEU A 73 -5.55 10.99 -4.74
CA LEU A 73 -4.83 10.65 -3.51
C LEU A 73 -4.14 9.29 -3.60
N ILE A 74 -4.79 8.30 -4.23
CA ILE A 74 -4.16 7.00 -4.53
C ILE A 74 -2.95 7.21 -5.45
N LYS A 75 -3.14 7.94 -6.56
CA LYS A 75 -2.08 8.24 -7.53
C LYS A 75 -0.89 8.96 -6.91
N ALA A 76 -1.13 9.93 -6.03
CA ALA A 76 -0.07 10.70 -5.36
C ALA A 76 0.83 9.83 -4.47
N ASN A 77 0.35 8.69 -3.97
CA ASN A 77 1.08 7.85 -3.03
C ASN A 77 1.56 6.51 -3.63
N ILE A 78 1.06 6.13 -4.81
CA ILE A 78 1.43 4.91 -5.52
C ILE A 78 1.97 5.30 -6.92
N PRO A 79 3.28 5.56 -7.06
CA PRO A 79 3.87 6.06 -8.30
C PRO A 79 4.10 4.97 -9.34
N THR A 80 4.35 3.72 -8.91
CA THR A 80 4.56 2.59 -9.82
C THR A 80 3.22 2.03 -10.24
N ARG A 81 2.96 2.00 -11.55
CA ARG A 81 1.69 1.56 -12.11
C ARG A 81 1.92 0.66 -13.32
N ILE A 82 1.08 -0.34 -13.44
CA ILE A 82 1.06 -1.30 -14.55
C ILE A 82 -0.36 -1.32 -15.07
N ALA A 83 -0.54 -1.07 -16.36
CA ALA A 83 -1.81 -1.21 -17.04
C ALA A 83 -1.73 -2.38 -18.02
N PHE A 84 -2.67 -3.32 -17.91
CA PHE A 84 -2.93 -4.30 -18.96
C PHE A 84 -3.82 -3.67 -20.04
N GLN A 85 -4.28 -4.47 -21.01
CA GLN A 85 -5.22 -4.00 -22.01
C GLN A 85 -6.47 -3.41 -21.34
N VAL A 86 -6.84 -2.19 -21.75
CA VAL A 86 -8.03 -1.47 -21.26
C VAL A 86 -8.97 -1.12 -22.40
N SER A 87 -10.25 -0.89 -22.07
CA SER A 87 -11.32 -0.65 -23.03
C SER A 87 -11.23 0.70 -23.75
N SER A 88 -10.61 1.70 -23.12
CA SER A 88 -10.56 3.05 -23.67
C SER A 88 -9.28 3.82 -23.33
N LYS A 89 -9.01 4.89 -24.11
CA LYS A 89 -7.96 5.86 -23.78
C LYS A 89 -8.20 6.57 -22.44
N ILE A 90 -9.46 6.72 -22.04
CA ILE A 90 -9.83 7.35 -20.77
C ILE A 90 -9.38 6.47 -19.61
N ASP A 91 -9.64 5.17 -19.68
CA ASP A 91 -9.21 4.19 -18.66
C ASP A 91 -7.68 4.13 -18.55
N SER A 92 -6.98 4.16 -19.71
CA SER A 92 -5.51 4.24 -19.76
C SER A 92 -5.00 5.47 -19.02
N ARG A 93 -5.58 6.64 -19.29
CA ARG A 93 -5.22 7.89 -18.61
C ARG A 93 -5.50 7.85 -17.13
N THR A 94 -6.61 7.22 -16.71
CA THR A 94 -6.95 7.07 -15.30
C THR A 94 -5.85 6.31 -14.55
N ILE A 95 -5.25 5.28 -15.16
CA ILE A 95 -4.17 4.49 -14.56
C ILE A 95 -2.82 5.17 -14.73
N LEU A 96 -2.44 5.53 -15.96
CA LEU A 96 -1.06 5.90 -16.33
C LEU A 96 -0.80 7.41 -16.40
N ASP A 97 -1.83 8.24 -16.27
CA ASP A 97 -1.77 9.68 -16.52
C ASP A 97 -1.29 10.06 -17.95
N GLN A 98 -1.46 9.16 -18.95
CA GLN A 98 -1.06 9.33 -20.37
C GLN A 98 -2.18 8.92 -21.35
#